data_AF-A0A8S3FXP3-F1
#
_entry.id   AF-A0A8S3FXP3-F1
#
_cell.length_a   1.000
_cell.length_b   1.000
_cell.length_c   1.000
_cell.angle_alpha   90.00
_cell.angle_beta   90.00
_cell.angle_gamma   90.00
#
_symmetry.space_group_name_H-M   'P 1'
#
loop_
_entity.id
_entity.type
_entity.pdbx_description
1 polymer ?
#
loop_
_entity_poly.entity_id
_entity_poly.type
_entity_poly.pdbx_seq_one_letter_code
_entity_poly.pdbx_strand_id
1 'polypeptide(L)'
;ILTLAKVTDFDEGLYICKLLSNETMQMTYQVRVIQSLDITPKQLLIPANEIGKYLVRLNCILRDNHMNRRHHEIHWWHNNKRLGSQTSRYARIVKNVTQHSFISTLLYMGEPANVVGKYICESKPLRRYISVELNSNSSSG
;
A
#
# COMPACT_ATOMS: atom_id res chain seq x y z
N ILE A 1 -5.49 3.10 -30.03
CA ILE A 1 -5.20 3.05 -28.58
C ILE A 1 -5.25 1.58 -28.17
N LEU A 2 -4.22 1.06 -27.49
CA LEU A 2 -4.26 -0.29 -26.92
C LEU A 2 -4.86 -0.21 -25.52
N THR A 3 -5.83 -1.06 -25.22
CA THR A 3 -6.46 -1.16 -23.91
C THR A 3 -6.46 -2.62 -23.48
N LEU A 4 -5.81 -2.91 -22.35
CA LEU A 4 -5.83 -4.24 -21.74
C LEU A 4 -6.93 -4.28 -20.67
N ALA A 5 -7.90 -5.18 -20.82
CA ALA A 5 -8.95 -5.41 -19.83
C ALA A 5 -8.61 -6.65 -19.01
N LYS A 6 -8.86 -6.61 -17.69
CA LYS A 6 -8.57 -7.71 -16.76
C LYS A 6 -7.11 -8.19 -16.80
N VAL A 7 -6.17 -7.23 -16.74
CA VAL A 7 -4.72 -7.48 -16.76
C VAL A 7 -4.32 -8.57 -15.76
N THR A 8 -3.63 -9.59 -16.27
CA THR A 8 -3.02 -10.72 -15.56
C THR A 8 -1.51 -10.64 -15.60
N ASP A 9 -0.81 -11.48 -14.85
CA ASP A 9 0.65 -11.61 -14.89
C ASP A 9 1.19 -11.99 -16.27
N PHE A 10 0.41 -12.64 -17.13
CA PHE A 10 0.79 -12.92 -18.52
C PHE A 10 0.83 -11.69 -19.43
N ASP A 11 0.19 -10.60 -19.04
CA ASP A 11 0.21 -9.32 -19.76
C ASP A 11 1.43 -8.46 -19.39
N GLU A 12 2.31 -8.96 -18.52
CA GLU A 12 3.52 -8.28 -18.14
C GLU A 12 4.56 -8.32 -19.28
N GLY A 13 5.09 -7.16 -19.65
CA GLY A 13 6.07 -7.11 -20.73
C GLY A 13 6.22 -5.76 -21.40
N LEU A 14 7.00 -5.77 -22.48
CA LEU A 14 7.29 -4.61 -23.30
C LEU A 14 6.29 -4.56 -24.47
N TYR A 15 5.47 -3.51 -24.50
CA TYR A 15 4.54 -3.24 -25.60
C TYR A 15 5.13 -2.19 -26.51
N ILE A 16 5.24 -2.51 -27.78
CA ILE A 16 5.82 -1.64 -28.80
C ILE A 16 4.71 -1.16 -29.72
N CYS A 17 4.51 0.15 -29.77
CA CYS A 17 3.68 0.78 -30.79
C CYS A 17 4.59 1.25 -31.92
N LYS A 18 4.39 0.71 -33.12
CA LYS A 18 5.11 1.11 -34.33
C LYS A 18 4.15 1.81 -35.27
N LEU A 19 4.44 3.06 -35.61
CA LEU A 19 3.69 3.77 -36.65
C LEU A 19 4.18 3.30 -38.02
N LEU A 20 3.26 2.80 -38.84
CA LEU A 20 3.55 2.42 -40.23
C LEU A 20 3.40 3.66 -41.12
N SER A 21 4.36 4.57 -41.05
CA SER A 21 4.46 5.74 -41.94
C SER A 21 5.87 5.82 -42.54
N ASN A 22 6.10 6.70 -43.52
CA ASN A 22 7.43 6.91 -44.10
C ASN A 22 8.49 7.32 -43.06
N GLU A 23 8.06 7.85 -41.92
CA GLU A 23 8.88 8.00 -40.72
C GLU A 23 8.59 6.86 -39.74
N THR A 24 9.60 6.05 -39.42
CA THR A 24 9.51 5.04 -38.37
C THR A 24 9.59 5.69 -37.00
N MET A 25 8.45 6.07 -36.46
CA MET A 25 8.32 6.43 -35.04
C MET A 25 7.92 5.19 -34.24
N GLN A 26 8.75 4.83 -33.25
CA GLN A 26 8.51 3.72 -32.33
C GLN A 26 8.35 4.24 -30.91
N MET A 27 7.24 3.90 -30.28
CA MET A 27 6.99 4.16 -28.86
C MET A 27 6.98 2.84 -28.09
N THR A 28 7.58 2.85 -26.92
CA THR A 28 7.73 1.66 -26.10
C THR A 28 7.07 1.89 -24.75
N TYR A 29 6.22 0.97 -24.33
CA TYR A 29 5.46 1.00 -23.09
C TYR A 29 5.80 -0.25 -22.27
N GLN A 30 6.17 -0.08 -21.00
CA GLN A 30 6.38 -1.20 -20.09
C GLN A 30 5.09 -1.42 -19.29
N VAL A 31 4.46 -2.59 -19.45
CA VAL A 31 3.39 -3.04 -18.57
C VAL A 31 4.02 -3.82 -17.41
N ARG A 32 3.50 -3.59 -16.20
CA ARG A 32 3.90 -4.27 -14.96
C ARG A 32 2.67 -4.61 -14.14
N VAL A 33 2.69 -5.77 -13.50
CA VAL A 33 1.55 -6.32 -12.78
C VAL A 33 1.95 -6.61 -11.33
N ILE A 34 1.28 -5.94 -10.39
CA ILE A 34 1.41 -6.30 -8.97
C ILE A 34 0.76 -7.66 -8.78
N GLN A 35 1.52 -8.59 -8.23
CA GLN A 35 0.98 -9.89 -7.84
C GLN A 35 0.02 -9.75 -6.66
N SER A 36 0.45 -9.07 -5.59
CA SER A 36 -0.41 -8.82 -4.43
C SER A 36 -0.02 -7.59 -3.62
N LEU A 37 -1.02 -7.01 -2.98
CA LEU A 37 -0.90 -5.99 -1.94
C LEU A 37 -1.70 -6.48 -0.74
N ASP A 38 -1.06 -6.60 0.43
CA ASP A 38 -1.71 -7.11 1.64
C ASP A 38 -1.41 -6.22 2.85
N ILE A 39 -2.31 -6.21 3.85
CA ILE A 39 -2.10 -5.59 5.17
C ILE A 39 -2.24 -6.67 6.25
N THR A 40 -1.26 -6.71 7.15
CA THR A 40 -1.27 -7.61 8.31
C THR A 40 -1.02 -6.84 9.62
N PRO A 41 -1.72 -7.17 10.72
CA PRO A 41 -2.85 -8.08 10.79
C PRO A 41 -4.12 -7.51 10.12
N LYS A 42 -5.03 -8.40 9.67
CA LYS A 42 -6.32 -8.02 9.05
C LYS A 42 -7.38 -7.59 10.05
N GLN A 43 -7.17 -7.89 11.33
CA GLN A 43 -8.02 -7.48 12.44
C GLN A 43 -7.11 -7.25 13.64
N LEU A 44 -7.36 -6.15 14.35
CA LEU A 44 -6.76 -5.87 15.65
C LEU A 44 -7.88 -5.38 16.55
N LEU A 45 -8.01 -6.01 17.71
CA LEU A 45 -8.98 -5.60 18.72
C LEU A 45 -8.30 -4.64 19.68
N ILE A 46 -8.87 -3.44 19.81
CA ILE A 46 -8.38 -2.43 20.75
C ILE A 46 -9.37 -2.39 21.92
N PRO A 47 -8.93 -2.65 23.16
CA PRO A 47 -9.82 -2.57 24.33
C PRO A 47 -10.39 -1.15 24.46
N ALA A 48 -11.72 -1.03 24.56
CA ALA A 48 -12.39 0.28 24.65
C ALA A 48 -12.21 0.95 26.03
N ASN A 49 -11.97 0.16 27.07
CA ASN A 49 -12.06 0.59 28.46
C ASN A 49 -10.69 0.81 29.13
N GLU A 50 -9.61 0.71 28.36
CA GLU A 50 -8.25 0.90 28.88
C GLU A 50 -7.76 2.32 28.62
N ILE A 51 -7.24 2.94 29.67
CA ILE A 51 -6.60 4.26 29.62
C ILE A 51 -5.12 4.05 29.30
N GLY A 52 -4.61 4.72 28.28
CA GLY A 52 -3.18 4.67 27.95
C GLY A 52 -2.88 4.86 26.48
N LYS A 53 -1.59 4.68 26.14
CA LYS A 53 -1.12 4.72 24.76
C LYS A 53 -1.01 3.31 24.20
N TYR A 54 -1.71 3.07 23.11
CA TYR A 54 -1.64 1.85 22.32
C TYR A 54 -0.69 2.03 21.16
N LEU A 55 0.05 0.97 20.83
CA LEU A 55 0.86 0.89 19.64
C LEU A 55 0.21 -0.06 18.64
N VAL A 56 -0.34 0.50 17.57
CA VAL A 56 -0.78 -0.26 16.41
C VAL A 56 0.40 -0.50 15.49
N ARG A 57 0.65 -1.77 15.15
CA ARG A 57 1.64 -2.17 14.15
C ARG A 57 0.94 -2.83 12.96
N LEU A 58 0.98 -2.17 11.81
CA LEU A 58 0.47 -2.71 10.55
C LEU A 58 1.62 -2.86 9.56
N ASN A 59 1.72 -4.02 8.92
CA ASN A 59 2.64 -4.23 7.81
C ASN A 59 1.84 -4.26 6.52
N CYS A 60 2.22 -3.41 5.57
CA CYS A 60 1.77 -3.49 4.20
C CYS A 60 2.85 -4.15 3.35
N ILE A 61 2.47 -5.21 2.65
CA ILE A 61 3.37 -6.06 1.88
C ILE A 61 2.95 -5.97 0.41
N LEU A 62 3.81 -5.37 -0.40
CA LEU A 62 3.69 -5.36 -1.84
C LEU A 62 4.60 -6.47 -2.39
N ARG A 63 4.04 -7.47 -3.07
CA ARG A 63 4.82 -8.50 -3.77
C ARG A 63 4.87 -8.19 -5.25
N ASP A 64 6.09 -8.16 -5.78
CA ASP A 64 6.39 -7.87 -7.19
C ASP A 64 7.66 -8.65 -7.58
N ASN A 65 7.58 -9.37 -8.71
CA ASN A 65 8.68 -10.15 -9.28
C ASN A 65 9.84 -9.27 -9.81
N HIS A 66 9.61 -7.97 -9.98
CA HIS A 66 10.53 -7.03 -10.61
C HIS A 66 11.11 -5.98 -9.64
N MET A 67 11.13 -6.31 -8.35
CA MET A 67 11.56 -5.47 -7.22
C MET A 67 13.04 -5.01 -7.26
N ASN A 68 13.82 -5.42 -8.25
CA ASN A 68 15.18 -4.91 -8.49
C ASN A 68 15.26 -3.40 -8.83
N ARG A 69 14.13 -2.66 -8.83
CA ARG A 69 14.12 -1.20 -9.07
C ARG A 69 13.39 -0.42 -7.98
N ARG A 70 14.12 0.54 -7.41
CA ARG A 70 13.83 1.40 -6.24
C ARG A 70 12.62 2.36 -6.37
N HIS A 71 11.63 2.08 -7.21
CA HIS A 71 10.58 3.05 -7.57
C HIS A 71 9.22 2.81 -6.91
N HIS A 72 9.07 1.76 -6.08
CA HIS A 72 7.83 1.54 -5.35
C HIS A 72 7.82 2.34 -4.05
N GLU A 73 6.73 3.07 -3.83
CA GLU A 73 6.48 3.78 -2.59
C GLU A 73 5.16 3.30 -1.99
N ILE A 74 5.14 3.10 -0.68
CA ILE A 74 3.91 2.92 0.07
C ILE A 74 3.60 4.19 0.84
N HIS A 75 2.35 4.63 0.76
CA HIS A 75 1.76 5.66 1.59
C HIS A 75 0.72 5.08 2.52
N TRP A 76 0.72 5.59 3.74
CA TRP A 76 -0.24 5.23 4.76
C TRP A 76 -1.24 6.35 4.95
N TRP A 77 -2.50 5.96 5.14
CA TRP A 77 -3.58 6.86 5.50
C TRP A 77 -4.32 6.31 6.71
N HIS A 78 -4.77 7.19 7.59
CA HIS A 78 -5.67 6.88 8.70
C HIS A 78 -6.83 7.87 8.66
N ASN A 79 -8.06 7.35 8.62
CA ASN A 79 -9.29 8.16 8.47
C ASN A 79 -9.18 9.20 7.33
N ASN A 80 -8.71 8.74 6.16
CA ASN A 80 -8.48 9.55 4.96
C ASN A 80 -7.45 10.69 5.11
N LYS A 81 -6.68 10.73 6.21
CA LYS A 81 -5.57 11.65 6.40
C LYS A 81 -4.24 10.94 6.18
N ARG A 82 -3.37 11.54 5.35
CA ARG A 82 -2.06 10.96 5.04
C ARG A 82 -1.16 10.97 6.26
N LEU A 83 -0.58 9.82 6.57
CA LEU A 83 0.42 9.63 7.62
C LEU A 83 1.82 9.80 7.05
N GLY A 84 2.73 10.39 7.83
CA GLY A 84 4.14 10.55 7.43
C GLY A 84 4.51 11.85 6.70
N SER A 85 3.61 12.83 6.58
CA SER A 85 4.08 14.22 6.50
C SER A 85 4.66 14.60 7.87
N GLN A 86 5.62 15.54 7.91
CA GLN A 86 6.40 15.98 9.08
C GLN A 86 5.59 16.32 10.37
N THR A 87 4.26 16.25 10.32
CA THR A 87 3.32 16.59 11.39
C THR A 87 2.84 15.43 12.27
N SER A 88 3.07 14.16 11.92
CA SER A 88 2.58 13.05 12.75
C SER A 88 3.63 12.61 13.79
N ARG A 89 3.61 13.23 14.99
CA ARG A 89 4.42 12.77 16.13
C ARG A 89 4.09 11.34 16.58
N TYR A 90 2.95 10.83 16.14
CA TYR A 90 2.33 9.61 16.61
C TYR A 90 2.51 8.44 15.64
N ALA A 91 2.86 8.70 14.38
CA ALA A 91 3.02 7.67 13.36
C ALA A 91 4.45 7.62 12.83
N ARG A 92 5.11 6.46 12.96
CA ARG A 92 6.40 6.15 12.37
C ARG A 92 6.23 5.13 11.27
N ILE A 93 6.91 5.33 10.15
CA ILE A 93 6.89 4.42 9.00
C ILE A 93 8.30 3.85 8.83
N VAL A 94 8.41 2.52 8.82
CA VAL A 94 9.63 1.78 8.53
C VAL A 94 9.46 1.09 7.17
N LYS A 95 10.51 1.08 6.35
CA LYS A 95 10.51 0.46 5.02
C LYS A 95 11.57 -0.62 4.98
N ASN A 96 11.23 -1.79 4.45
CA ASN A 96 12.13 -2.90 4.22
C ASN A 96 11.91 -3.45 2.81
N VAL A 97 13.00 -3.72 2.09
CA VAL A 97 12.96 -4.15 0.69
C VAL A 97 13.68 -5.49 0.60
N THR A 98 12.97 -6.50 0.10
CA THR A 98 13.54 -7.81 -0.21
C THR A 98 13.56 -8.01 -1.73
N GLN A 99 14.15 -9.12 -2.19
CA GLN A 99 14.24 -9.47 -3.61
C GLN A 99 12.86 -9.52 -4.32
N HIS A 100 11.79 -9.85 -3.59
CA HIS A 100 10.45 -10.07 -4.15
C HIS A 100 9.35 -9.25 -3.47
N SER A 101 9.69 -8.46 -2.45
CA SER A 101 8.67 -7.71 -1.71
C SER A 101 9.14 -6.39 -1.16
N PHE A 102 8.28 -5.39 -1.26
CA PHE A 102 8.41 -4.12 -0.56
C PHE A 102 7.49 -4.16 0.67
N ILE A 103 8.08 -4.06 1.86
CA ILE A 103 7.35 -4.09 3.12
C ILE A 103 7.42 -2.70 3.73
N SER A 104 6.26 -2.08 3.98
CA SER A 104 6.15 -0.87 4.79
C SER A 104 5.44 -1.18 6.09
N THR A 105 6.07 -0.89 7.21
CA THR A 105 5.47 -1.04 8.54
C THR A 105 5.06 0.32 9.08
N LEU A 106 3.77 0.48 9.38
CA LEU A 106 3.22 1.58 10.15
C LEU A 106 3.25 1.23 11.64
N LEU A 107 3.83 2.11 12.43
CA LEU A 107 3.80 2.12 13.88
C LEU A 107 3.03 3.37 14.32
N TYR A 108 1.76 3.22 14.72
CA TYR A 108 0.93 4.33 15.19
C TYR A 108 0.71 4.19 16.69
N MET A 109 1.20 5.17 17.46
CA MET A 109 1.00 5.25 18.90
C MET A 109 -0.04 6.31 19.29
N GLY A 110 -1.06 5.96 20.06
CA GLY A 110 -2.07 6.91 20.54
C GLY A 110 -3.07 6.27 21.49
N GLU A 111 -3.97 7.07 22.04
CA GLU A 111 -5.11 6.56 22.83
C GLU A 111 -6.08 5.75 21.94
N PRO A 112 -6.86 4.81 22.50
CA PRO A 112 -7.78 3.96 21.73
C PRO A 112 -8.64 4.71 20.70
N ALA A 113 -9.28 5.81 21.13
CA ALA A 113 -10.12 6.63 20.26
C ALA A 113 -9.37 7.23 19.06
N ASN A 114 -8.06 7.42 19.18
CA ASN A 114 -7.21 8.00 18.14
C ASN A 114 -6.57 6.95 17.23
N VAL A 115 -6.47 5.69 17.67
CA VAL A 115 -5.89 4.59 16.88
C VAL A 115 -6.95 3.65 16.28
N VAL A 116 -8.20 3.78 16.68
CA VAL A 116 -9.35 3.14 16.03
C VAL A 116 -9.64 3.82 14.69
N GLY A 117 -10.20 3.07 13.74
CA GLY A 117 -10.66 3.57 12.46
C GLY A 117 -10.00 2.89 11.26
N LYS A 118 -10.15 3.53 10.10
CA LYS A 118 -9.76 2.96 8.81
C LYS A 118 -8.31 3.30 8.47
N TYR A 119 -7.51 2.27 8.24
CA TYR A 119 -6.15 2.35 7.76
C TYR A 119 -6.09 1.94 6.30
N ILE A 120 -5.38 2.71 5.48
CA ILE A 120 -5.19 2.43 4.05
C ILE A 120 -3.70 2.39 3.75
N CYS A 121 -3.28 1.32 3.10
CA CYS A 121 -1.98 1.24 2.44
C CYS A 121 -2.21 1.47 0.95
N GLU A 122 -1.52 2.46 0.38
CA GLU A 122 -1.57 2.80 -1.03
C GLU A 122 -0.18 2.65 -1.64
N SER A 123 -0.08 1.95 -2.77
CA SER A 123 1.14 1.77 -3.54
C SER A 123 1.25 2.77 -4.70
N LYS A 124 2.42 3.39 -4.87
CA LYS A 124 2.80 4.18 -6.06
C LYS A 124 3.94 3.49 -6.84
N PRO A 125 4.01 3.68 -8.16
CA PRO A 125 3.13 4.50 -9.02
C PRO A 125 1.79 3.84 -9.38
N LEU A 126 1.55 2.61 -8.92
CA LEU A 126 0.52 1.71 -9.44
C LEU A 126 -0.90 2.01 -8.93
N ARG A 127 -1.05 2.93 -7.97
CA ARG A 127 -2.31 3.40 -7.39
C ARG A 127 -3.24 2.29 -6.86
N ARG A 128 -2.69 1.11 -6.57
CA ARG A 128 -3.42 0.06 -5.85
C ARG A 128 -3.43 0.36 -4.37
N TYR A 129 -4.55 0.12 -3.71
CA TYR A 129 -4.68 0.28 -2.27
C TYR A 129 -5.42 -0.91 -1.65
N ILE A 130 -5.18 -1.11 -0.36
CA ILE A 130 -5.90 -2.05 0.50
C ILE A 130 -6.15 -1.35 1.83
N SER A 131 -7.26 -1.69 2.49
CA SER A 131 -7.61 -1.10 3.78
C SER A 131 -7.94 -2.15 4.82
N VAL A 132 -7.65 -1.81 6.08
CA VAL A 132 -8.11 -2.52 7.27
C VAL A 132 -8.80 -1.54 8.18
N GLU A 133 -9.85 -1.98 8.86
CA GLU A 133 -10.55 -1.18 9.86
C GLU A 133 -10.31 -1.79 11.23
N LEU A 134 -9.81 -0.97 12.16
CA LEU A 134 -9.60 -1.36 13.54
C LEU A 134 -10.75 -0.83 14.37
N ASN A 135 -11.41 -1.72 15.09
CA ASN A 135 -12.56 -1.40 15.93
C ASN A 135 -12.19 -1.57 17.41
N SER A 136 -12.81 -0.75 18.25
CA SER A 136 -12.79 -0.98 19.68
C SER A 136 -13.73 -2.13 20.03
N ASN A 137 -13.32 -3.03 20.92
CA ASN A 137 -14.26 -3.98 21.51
C ASN A 137 -15.19 -3.21 22.45
N SER A 138 -16.42 -2.90 22.01
CA SER A 138 -17.48 -2.59 22.95
C SER A 138 -17.80 -3.87 23.69
N SER A 139 -17.48 -3.93 24.98
CA SER A 139 -18.08 -4.90 25.87
C SER A 139 -19.59 -4.65 25.81
N SER A 140 -20.31 -5.51 25.11
CA SER A 140 -21.76 -5.65 25.30
C SER A 140 -21.95 -6.15 26.73
N GLY A 141 -22.17 -5.20 27.64
CA GLY A 141 -22.65 -5.48 29.00
C GLY A 141 -24.07 -6.01 28.98
#